data_AF-A0AB39HND2-F1
#
_entry.id   AF-A0AB39HND2-F1
#
_cell.length_a   1.000
_cell.length_b   1.000
_cell.length_c   1.000
_cell.angle_alpha   90.00
_cell.angle_beta   90.00
_cell.angle_gamma   90.00
#
_symmetry.space_group_name_H-M   'P 1'
#
loop_
_entity.id
_entity.type
_entity.pdbx_description
1 polymer ?
#
loop_
_entity_poly.entity_id
_entity_poly.type
_entity_poly.pdbx_seq_one_letter_code
_entity_poly.pdbx_strand_id
1 'polypeptide(L)'
;MGQYQKLCSYLDYFEERTKEKDVEDIEQLSYVRESTPYYISYSREMMNFAKACYEVEFIDFSYTHTLEAHQIHSVEGMEEKVEVADEPLLKAILTKIIREERFVAGAWIAYMKKNLFLKVLLRLKQLGLCEGSSIA
;
A
#
# COMPACT_ATOMS: atom_id res chain seq x y z
N MET A 1 0.57 19.28 10.95
CA MET A 1 1.18 18.06 10.35
C MET A 1 0.31 17.64 9.19
N GLY A 2 0.89 17.18 8.08
CA GLY A 2 0.11 16.71 6.92
C GLY A 2 -0.74 15.54 7.37
N GLN A 3 -2.00 15.48 6.92
CA GLN A 3 -2.97 14.52 7.44
C GLN A 3 -2.43 13.08 7.41
N TYR A 4 -1.61 12.76 6.41
CA TYR A 4 -1.03 11.44 6.21
C TYR A 4 0.51 11.42 6.20
N GLN A 5 1.15 12.40 6.85
CA GLN A 5 2.62 12.50 6.91
C GLN A 5 3.29 11.21 7.40
N LYS A 6 2.67 10.50 8.35
CA LYS A 6 3.16 9.22 8.86
C LYS A 6 3.17 8.10 7.82
N LEU A 7 2.24 8.10 6.86
CA LEU A 7 2.28 7.13 5.76
C LEU A 7 3.41 7.45 4.80
N CYS A 8 3.59 8.73 4.50
CA CYS A 8 4.61 9.17 3.55
C CYS A 8 6.04 9.02 4.08
N SER A 9 6.25 8.89 5.39
CA SER A 9 7.57 8.55 5.95
C SER A 9 8.06 7.15 5.58
N TYR A 10 7.21 6.31 4.97
CA TYR A 10 7.59 4.99 4.44
C TYR A 10 7.96 5.02 2.95
N LEU A 11 7.99 6.19 2.29
CA LEU A 11 8.36 6.31 0.87
C LEU A 11 9.71 5.64 0.57
N ASP A 12 10.76 6.04 1.27
CA ASP A 12 12.12 5.50 1.06
C ASP A 12 12.17 3.98 1.32
N TYR A 13 11.38 3.49 2.28
CA TYR A 13 11.27 2.07 2.57
C TYR A 13 10.73 1.32 1.35
N PHE A 14 9.62 1.76 0.77
CA PHE A 14 9.01 1.09 -0.38
C PHE A 14 9.80 1.32 -1.68
N GLU A 15 10.43 2.49 -1.85
CA GLU A 15 11.28 2.80 -2.99
C GLU A 15 12.46 1.83 -3.09
N GLU A 16 13.17 1.58 -1.99
CA GLU A 16 14.27 0.62 -1.96
C GLU A 16 13.81 -0.79 -2.36
N ARG A 17 12.61 -1.19 -1.93
CA ARG A 17 12.09 -2.56 -2.13
C ARG A 17 11.55 -2.78 -3.54
N THR A 18 11.40 -1.73 -4.34
CA THR A 18 11.10 -1.89 -5.78
C THR A 18 12.22 -2.59 -6.55
N LYS A 19 13.46 -2.53 -6.03
CA LYS A 19 14.61 -3.25 -6.58
C LYS A 19 14.45 -4.77 -6.50
N GLU A 20 13.60 -5.25 -5.60
CA GLU A 20 13.33 -6.66 -5.37
C GLU A 20 12.10 -7.17 -6.14
N LYS A 21 11.46 -6.34 -6.98
CA LYS A 21 10.20 -6.71 -7.67
C LYS A 21 10.33 -7.93 -8.59
N ASP A 22 11.53 -8.12 -9.16
CA ASP A 22 11.83 -9.18 -10.13
C ASP A 22 12.41 -10.44 -9.44
N VAL A 23 12.54 -10.44 -8.11
CA VAL A 23 13.00 -11.60 -7.34
C VAL A 23 11.88 -12.65 -7.32
N GLU A 24 12.15 -13.82 -7.89
CA GLU A 24 11.19 -14.92 -7.95
C GLU A 24 11.09 -15.67 -6.62
N ASP A 25 12.24 -15.94 -5.99
CA ASP A 25 12.33 -16.62 -4.71
C ASP A 25 11.90 -15.71 -3.56
N ILE A 26 10.71 -15.99 -3.02
CA ILE A 26 10.10 -15.18 -1.96
C ILE A 26 10.91 -15.18 -0.66
N GLU A 27 11.76 -16.18 -0.41
CA GLU A 27 12.61 -16.24 0.78
C GLU A 27 13.79 -15.26 0.70
N GLN A 28 14.11 -14.76 -0.51
CA GLN A 28 15.16 -13.76 -0.72
C GLN A 28 14.68 -12.32 -0.60
N LEU A 29 13.36 -12.10 -0.47
CA LEU A 29 12.78 -10.77 -0.32
C LEU A 29 13.10 -10.22 1.08
N SER A 30 13.71 -9.03 1.15
CA SER A 30 14.16 -8.43 2.43
C SER A 30 13.01 -8.09 3.39
N TYR A 31 11.80 -8.01 2.86
CA TYR A 31 10.59 -7.71 3.59
C TYR A 31 9.79 -8.96 4.00
N VAL A 32 10.23 -10.16 3.61
CA VAL A 32 9.69 -11.44 4.05
C VAL A 32 10.61 -11.99 5.14
N ARG A 33 10.05 -12.37 6.29
CA ARG A 33 10.80 -12.94 7.41
C ARG A 33 10.71 -14.45 7.49
N GLU A 34 9.52 -14.98 7.25
CA GLU A 34 9.25 -16.41 7.23
C GLU A 34 8.21 -16.68 6.15
N SER A 35 8.38 -17.78 5.43
CA SER A 35 7.42 -18.27 4.44
C SER A 35 7.21 -19.75 4.66
N THR A 36 5.95 -20.16 4.80
CA THR A 36 5.51 -21.55 4.88
C THR A 36 4.26 -21.73 4.00
N PRO A 37 3.86 -22.96 3.65
CA PRO A 37 2.78 -23.20 2.68
C PRO A 37 1.42 -22.51 2.94
N TYR A 38 1.19 -21.95 4.14
CA TYR A 38 -0.05 -21.24 4.49
C TYR A 38 0.16 -19.97 5.33
N TYR A 39 1.41 -19.56 5.53
CA TYR A 39 1.72 -18.43 6.40
C TYR A 39 2.97 -17.72 5.92
N ILE A 40 2.83 -16.40 5.77
CA ILE A 40 3.93 -15.49 5.47
C ILE A 40 3.99 -14.46 6.59
N SER A 41 5.19 -14.22 7.11
CA SER A 41 5.46 -13.12 8.02
C SER A 41 6.33 -12.07 7.36
N TYR A 42 6.05 -10.81 7.67
CA TYR A 42 6.68 -9.66 7.05
C TYR A 42 7.66 -8.94 7.99
N SER A 43 8.50 -8.07 7.41
CA SER A 43 9.38 -7.22 8.21
C SER A 43 8.58 -6.30 9.13
N ARG A 44 9.24 -5.85 10.20
CA ARG A 44 8.62 -4.97 11.18
C ARG A 44 8.12 -3.68 10.54
N GLU A 45 8.84 -3.16 9.55
CA GLU A 45 8.51 -1.96 8.80
C GLU A 45 7.22 -2.11 8.02
N MET A 46 7.02 -3.22 7.28
CA MET A 46 5.74 -3.50 6.61
C MET A 46 4.57 -3.57 7.59
N MET A 47 4.77 -4.29 8.70
CA MET A 47 3.74 -4.42 9.73
C MET A 47 3.42 -3.07 10.38
N ASN A 48 4.44 -2.24 10.61
CA ASN A 48 4.27 -0.88 11.13
C ASN A 48 3.57 0.04 10.12
N PHE A 49 3.85 -0.10 8.83
CA PHE A 49 3.15 0.64 7.78
C PHE A 49 1.66 0.28 7.75
N ALA A 50 1.33 -1.02 7.79
CA ALA A 50 -0.05 -1.49 7.87
C ALA A 50 -0.75 -0.93 9.12
N LYS A 51 -0.08 -0.93 10.27
CA LYS A 51 -0.58 -0.31 11.51
C LYS A 51 -0.79 1.19 11.36
N ALA A 52 0.14 1.89 10.71
CA ALA A 52 0.07 3.33 10.50
C ALA A 52 -1.18 3.73 9.70
N CYS A 53 -1.62 2.90 8.73
CA CYS A 53 -2.86 3.13 7.98
C CYS A 53 -4.08 3.26 8.91
N TYR A 54 -4.17 2.41 9.94
CA TYR A 54 -5.24 2.50 10.94
C TYR A 54 -5.05 3.69 11.88
N GLU A 55 -3.81 3.99 12.30
CA GLU A 55 -3.52 5.07 13.25
C GLU A 55 -3.77 6.47 12.68
N VAL A 56 -3.64 6.65 11.36
CA VAL A 56 -3.98 7.92 10.68
C VAL A 56 -5.37 7.91 10.06
N GLU A 57 -6.20 6.92 10.37
CA GLU A 57 -7.57 6.77 9.84
C GLU A 57 -7.64 6.78 8.31
N PHE A 58 -6.59 6.25 7.65
CA PHE A 58 -6.53 6.05 6.22
C PHE A 58 -7.11 4.68 5.84
N ILE A 59 -8.37 4.45 6.23
CA ILE A 59 -9.11 3.21 5.99
C ILE A 59 -10.48 3.55 5.42
N ASP A 60 -10.85 2.86 4.34
CA ASP A 60 -12.20 2.90 3.78
C ASP A 60 -12.93 1.60 4.15
N PHE A 61 -13.91 1.68 5.05
CA PHE A 61 -14.69 0.51 5.46
C PHE A 61 -15.57 -0.05 4.33
N SER A 62 -15.88 0.78 3.34
CA SER A 62 -16.67 0.45 2.15
C SER A 62 -15.79 0.31 0.90
N TYR A 63 -14.49 0.04 1.06
CA TYR A 63 -13.53 -0.01 -0.04
C TYR A 63 -13.98 -0.88 -1.23
N THR A 64 -14.71 -1.98 -1.00
CA THR A 64 -15.23 -2.81 -2.09
C THR A 64 -16.21 -2.05 -2.97
N HIS A 65 -17.11 -1.26 -2.36
CA HIS A 65 -18.07 -0.43 -3.09
C HIS A 65 -17.36 0.73 -3.80
N THR A 66 -16.40 1.38 -3.13
CA THR A 66 -15.60 2.45 -3.75
C THR A 66 -14.83 1.95 -4.97
N LEU A 67 -14.19 0.78 -4.89
CA LEU A 67 -13.50 0.17 -6.03
C LEU A 67 -14.47 -0.20 -7.16
N GLU A 68 -15.62 -0.78 -6.83
CA GLU A 68 -16.66 -1.13 -7.80
C GLU A 68 -17.21 0.10 -8.54
N ALA A 69 -17.47 1.19 -7.82
CA ALA A 69 -17.91 2.46 -8.42
C ALA A 69 -16.89 3.04 -9.42
N HIS A 70 -15.61 2.69 -9.26
CA HIS A 70 -14.52 3.06 -10.16
C HIS A 70 -14.18 1.97 -11.19
N GLN A 71 -15.00 0.92 -11.29
CA GLN A 71 -14.84 -0.22 -12.20
C GLN A 71 -13.51 -0.97 -12.00
N ILE A 72 -13.02 -1.02 -10.76
CA ILE A 72 -11.78 -1.71 -10.41
C ILE A 72 -12.13 -3.10 -9.85
N HIS A 73 -11.81 -4.13 -10.63
CA HIS A 73 -12.09 -5.52 -10.28
C HIS A 73 -10.83 -6.41 -10.20
N SER A 74 -9.66 -5.84 -10.47
CA SER A 74 -8.38 -6.57 -10.51
C SER A 74 -7.21 -5.72 -10.01
N VAL A 75 -6.06 -6.37 -9.82
CA VAL A 75 -4.81 -5.70 -9.46
C VAL A 75 -4.33 -4.79 -10.58
N GLU A 76 -4.50 -5.22 -11.82
CA GLU A 76 -4.20 -4.43 -13.02
C GLU A 76 -5.06 -3.16 -13.07
N GLY A 77 -6.36 -3.27 -12.76
CA GLY A 77 -7.23 -2.10 -12.67
C GLY A 77 -6.81 -1.12 -11.57
N MET A 78 -6.30 -1.61 -10.43
CA MET A 78 -5.70 -0.74 -9.41
C MET A 78 -4.43 -0.06 -9.93
N GLU A 79 -3.59 -0.79 -10.66
CA GLU A 79 -2.35 -0.27 -11.24
C GLU A 79 -2.60 0.85 -12.26
N GLU A 80 -3.63 0.71 -13.10
CA GLU A 80 -4.02 1.71 -14.09
C GLU A 80 -4.62 2.98 -13.46
N LYS A 81 -5.31 2.85 -12.32
CA LYS A 81 -6.07 3.96 -11.72
C LYS A 81 -5.29 4.71 -10.64
N VAL A 82 -4.30 4.08 -9.99
CA VAL A 82 -3.61 4.68 -8.83
C VAL A 82 -2.96 6.03 -9.14
N GLU A 83 -2.44 6.24 -10.36
CA GLU A 83 -1.73 7.47 -10.73
C GLU A 83 -2.66 8.68 -10.87
N VAL A 84 -3.95 8.45 -11.15
CA VAL A 84 -4.96 9.49 -11.31
C VAL A 84 -5.94 9.54 -10.14
N ALA A 85 -5.85 8.58 -9.22
CA ALA A 85 -6.75 8.46 -8.08
C ALA A 85 -6.75 9.71 -7.20
N ASP A 86 -7.95 10.06 -6.71
CA ASP A 86 -8.14 11.03 -5.65
C ASP A 86 -7.98 10.37 -4.26
N GLU A 87 -8.08 11.16 -3.20
CA GLU A 87 -7.89 10.64 -1.84
C GLU A 87 -8.86 9.50 -1.48
N PRO A 88 -10.19 9.59 -1.72
CA PRO A 88 -11.10 8.47 -1.45
C PRO A 88 -10.71 7.19 -2.17
N LEU A 89 -10.35 7.27 -3.46
CA LEU A 89 -9.95 6.08 -4.22
C LEU A 89 -8.62 5.50 -3.73
N LEU A 90 -7.63 6.34 -3.39
CA LEU A 90 -6.38 5.88 -2.79
C LEU A 90 -6.60 5.18 -1.45
N LYS A 91 -7.53 5.70 -0.64
CA LYS A 91 -7.93 5.09 0.63
C LYS A 91 -8.56 3.71 0.42
N ALA A 92 -9.41 3.57 -0.58
CA ALA A 92 -9.99 2.28 -0.95
C ALA A 92 -8.94 1.28 -1.47
N ILE A 93 -8.05 1.71 -2.38
CA ILE A 93 -6.95 0.88 -2.93
C ILE A 93 -6.03 0.41 -1.80
N LEU A 94 -5.56 1.32 -0.94
CA LEU A 94 -4.65 0.94 0.14
C LEU A 94 -5.35 0.04 1.17
N THR A 95 -6.63 0.28 1.45
CA THR A 95 -7.41 -0.59 2.34
C THR A 95 -7.53 -2.01 1.79
N LYS A 96 -7.77 -2.16 0.48
CA LYS A 96 -7.77 -3.47 -0.21
C LYS A 96 -6.43 -4.17 -0.02
N ILE A 97 -5.33 -3.49 -0.35
CA ILE A 97 -3.96 -4.01 -0.22
C ILE A 97 -3.69 -4.49 1.21
N ILE A 98 -3.93 -3.64 2.22
CA ILE A 98 -3.66 -3.96 3.62
C ILE A 98 -4.52 -5.11 4.13
N ARG A 99 -5.80 -5.19 3.74
CA ARG A 99 -6.73 -6.20 4.26
C ARG A 99 -6.60 -7.55 3.58
N GLU A 100 -6.13 -7.60 2.34
CA GLU A 100 -6.14 -8.85 1.57
C GLU A 100 -5.20 -9.92 2.09
N GLU A 101 -4.14 -9.55 2.79
CA GLU A 101 -3.25 -10.50 3.46
C GLU A 101 -3.99 -11.40 4.46
N ARG A 102 -5.13 -10.95 5.00
CA ARG A 102 -5.98 -11.74 5.90
C ARG A 102 -6.75 -12.86 5.18
N PHE A 103 -6.86 -12.78 3.87
CA PHE A 103 -7.66 -13.70 3.05
C PHE A 103 -6.78 -14.52 2.10
N VAL A 104 -5.64 -13.97 1.69
CA VAL A 104 -4.70 -14.59 0.75
C VAL A 104 -3.29 -14.35 1.29
N ALA A 105 -2.66 -15.40 1.80
CA ALA A 105 -1.27 -15.34 2.24
C ALA A 105 -0.37 -14.95 1.05
N GLY A 106 0.49 -13.95 1.25
CA GLY A 106 1.39 -13.45 0.20
C GLY A 106 0.78 -12.37 -0.69
N ALA A 107 -0.44 -11.89 -0.39
CA ALA A 107 -1.06 -10.80 -1.12
C ALA A 107 -0.16 -9.56 -1.16
N TRP A 108 0.48 -9.20 -0.04
CA TRP A 108 1.40 -8.07 -0.02
C TRP A 108 2.62 -8.26 -0.92
N ILE A 109 3.11 -9.48 -1.08
CA ILE A 109 4.20 -9.78 -2.03
C ILE A 109 3.73 -9.49 -3.46
N ALA A 110 2.53 -9.96 -3.82
CA ALA A 110 1.96 -9.68 -5.14
C ALA A 110 1.82 -8.17 -5.41
N TYR A 111 1.39 -7.40 -4.40
CA TYR A 111 1.28 -5.94 -4.49
C TYR A 111 2.63 -5.22 -4.57
N MET A 112 3.64 -5.72 -3.86
CA MET A 112 5.02 -5.21 -3.95
C MET A 112 5.62 -5.41 -5.34
N LYS A 113 5.40 -6.58 -5.95
CA LYS A 113 5.87 -6.85 -7.32
C LYS A 113 5.26 -5.92 -8.37
N LYS A 114 4.09 -5.35 -8.08
CA LYS A 114 3.41 -4.33 -8.89
C LYS A 114 3.70 -2.89 -8.45
N ASN A 115 4.58 -2.70 -7.47
CA ASN A 115 4.92 -1.41 -6.85
C ASN A 115 3.71 -0.62 -6.31
N LEU A 116 2.59 -1.29 -6.01
CA LEU A 116 1.33 -0.60 -5.69
C LEU A 116 1.41 0.19 -4.38
N PHE A 117 2.14 -0.31 -3.38
CA PHE A 117 2.43 0.44 -2.16
C PHE A 117 3.11 1.77 -2.45
N LEU A 118 4.19 1.75 -3.25
CA LEU A 118 4.93 2.97 -3.60
C LEU A 118 4.07 3.92 -4.45
N LYS A 119 3.35 3.40 -5.44
CA LYS A 119 2.47 4.20 -6.32
C LYS A 119 1.42 4.97 -5.51
N VAL A 120 0.79 4.33 -4.52
CA VAL A 120 -0.14 4.99 -3.61
C VAL A 120 0.54 6.12 -2.84
N LEU A 121 1.71 5.88 -2.23
CA LEU A 121 2.41 6.89 -1.44
C LEU A 121 2.89 8.08 -2.29
N LEU A 122 3.39 7.82 -3.49
CA LEU A 122 3.77 8.87 -4.43
C LEU A 122 2.55 9.73 -4.81
N ARG A 123 1.40 9.09 -5.05
CA ARG A 123 0.17 9.82 -5.35
C ARG A 123 -0.31 10.67 -4.17
N LEU A 124 -0.25 10.15 -2.94
CA LEU A 124 -0.53 10.94 -1.73
C LEU A 124 0.37 12.18 -1.64
N LYS A 125 1.65 12.04 -1.98
CA LYS A 125 2.60 13.16 -2.01
C LYS A 125 2.23 14.18 -3.09
N GLN A 126 1.90 13.73 -4.29
CA GLN A 126 1.46 14.61 -5.38
C GLN A 126 0.19 15.40 -5.05
N LEU A 127 -0.73 14.81 -4.29
CA LEU A 127 -1.95 15.48 -3.80
C LEU A 127 -1.69 16.45 -2.64
N GLY A 128 -0.44 16.59 -2.17
CA GLY A 128 -0.09 17.46 -1.04
C GLY A 128 -0.52 16.92 0.32
N LEU A 129 -0.95 15.66 0.42
CA LEU A 129 -1.47 15.06 1.65
C LEU A 129 -0.38 14.59 2.62
N CYS A 130 0.87 14.60 2.15
CA CYS A 130 2.05 14.24 2.93
C CYS A 130 2.68 15.43 3.67
N GLU A 131 2.43 16.66 3.22
CA GLU A 131 3.02 17.86 3.79
C GLU A 131 2.01 18.53 4.72
N GLY A 132 2.47 18.99 5.88
CA GLY A 132 1.61 19.82 6.72
C GLY A 132 1.34 21.11 5.99
N SER A 133 0.06 21.42 5.77
CA SER A 133 -0.35 22.78 5.40
C SER A 133 0.22 23.76 6.43
N SER A 134 1.41 24.28 6.16
CA SER A 134 1.91 25.49 6.76
C SER A 134 1.36 26.63 5.91
N ILE A 135 0.05 26.88 6.07
CA ILE A 135 -0.48 28.19 5.72
C ILE A 135 -0.07 29.09 6.88
N ALA A 136 1.02 29.83 6.68
CA ALA A 136 1.28 31.06 7.40
C ALA A 136 0.63 32.21 6.63
#